data_AF-A0A520XIF2-F1
#
_entry.id   AF-A0A520XIF2-F1
#
_cell.length_a   1.000
_cell.length_b   1.000
_cell.length_c   1.000
_cell.angle_alpha   90.00
_cell.angle_beta   90.00
_cell.angle_gamma   90.00
#
_symmetry.space_group_name_H-M   'P 1'
#
loop_
_entity.id
_entity.type
_entity.pdbx_description
1 polymer ?
#
loop_
_entity_poly.entity_id
_entity_poly.type
_entity_poly.pdbx_seq_one_letter_code
_entity_poly.pdbx_strand_id
1 'polypeptide(L)'
;DRPGVEATVADLNHMLHDGPERAWTPPVVTTVAQTGQGVQELWDAVRRHEEHLDGDAGVAVARRQAEREVRVAMMEALARRIEARVDQPQIDAAVDDIVARRIDPWTAAEGLLQPTDQGDGA
;
A
#
# COMPACT_ATOMS: atom_id res chain seq x y z
N ASP A 1 1.25 -37.05 0.26
CA ASP A 1 2.41 -36.14 0.27
C ASP A 1 2.88 -35.92 -1.15
N ARG A 2 3.31 -34.71 -1.53
CA ARG A 2 3.87 -34.44 -2.86
C ARG A 2 5.39 -34.49 -2.77
N PRO A 3 6.08 -35.17 -3.70
CA PRO A 3 7.54 -35.08 -3.77
C PRO A 3 7.95 -33.60 -3.95
N GLY A 4 8.88 -33.11 -3.13
CA GLY A 4 9.41 -31.73 -3.20
C GLY A 4 8.94 -30.76 -2.11
N VAL A 5 8.10 -31.17 -1.15
CA VAL A 5 7.71 -30.32 0.00
C VAL A 5 8.94 -29.87 0.79
N GLU A 6 9.85 -30.79 1.11
CA GLU A 6 11.07 -30.49 1.86
C GLU A 6 11.98 -29.49 1.12
N ALA A 7 12.13 -29.66 -0.20
CA ALA A 7 12.87 -28.72 -1.04
C ALA A 7 12.22 -27.32 -1.04
N THR A 8 10.89 -27.26 -1.16
CA THR A 8 10.15 -25.99 -1.11
C THR A 8 10.32 -25.30 0.25
N VAL A 9 10.29 -26.06 1.34
CA VAL A 9 10.52 -25.52 2.70
C VAL A 9 11.94 -24.97 2.82
N ALA A 10 12.95 -25.67 2.30
CA ALA A 10 14.33 -25.19 2.31
C ALA A 10 14.46 -23.89 1.51
N ASP A 11 13.87 -23.82 0.32
CA ASP A 11 13.89 -22.62 -0.53
C ASP A 11 13.23 -21.42 0.16
N LEU A 12 12.05 -21.62 0.78
CA LEU A 12 11.36 -20.55 1.50
C LEU A 12 12.17 -20.04 2.71
N ASN A 13 12.81 -20.94 3.46
CA ASN A 13 13.67 -20.53 4.56
C ASN A 13 14.91 -19.75 4.08
N HIS A 14 15.50 -20.15 2.94
CA HIS A 14 16.60 -19.40 2.33
C HIS A 14 16.17 -18.00 1.90
N MET A 15 15.02 -17.88 1.21
CA MET A 15 14.46 -16.57 0.82
C MET A 15 14.14 -15.68 2.02
N LEU A 16 13.67 -16.26 3.12
CA LEU A 16 13.44 -15.51 4.36
C LEU A 16 14.76 -15.01 4.95
N HIS A 17 15.81 -15.82 4.93
CA HIS A 17 17.13 -15.44 5.43
C HIS A 17 17.80 -14.34 4.61
N ASP A 18 17.73 -14.42 3.28
CA ASP A 18 18.38 -13.48 2.37
C ASP A 18 17.67 -12.12 2.25
N GLY A 19 16.42 -12.05 2.73
CA GLY A 19 15.63 -10.81 2.72
C GLY A 19 16.12 -9.75 3.72
N PRO A 20 15.48 -8.57 3.73
CA PRO A 20 15.80 -7.52 4.69
C PRO A 20 15.58 -8.01 6.13
N GLU A 21 16.33 -7.43 7.08
CA GLU A 21 16.17 -7.72 8.50
C GLU A 21 14.75 -7.44 8.97
N ARG A 22 14.19 -8.35 9.78
CA ARG A 22 12.81 -8.28 10.28
C ARG A 22 12.80 -8.46 11.78
N ALA A 23 11.92 -7.73 12.45
CA ALA A 23 11.66 -7.92 13.88
C ALA A 23 11.06 -9.32 14.19
N TRP A 24 10.42 -9.94 13.20
CA TRP A 24 9.87 -11.29 13.26
C TRP A 24 10.23 -12.07 12.00
N THR A 25 10.78 -13.27 12.19
CA THR A 25 10.98 -14.22 11.08
C THR A 25 9.87 -15.28 11.14
N PRO A 26 8.92 -15.28 10.19
CA PRO A 26 7.81 -16.22 10.22
C PRO A 26 8.33 -17.66 9.99
N PRO A 27 7.91 -18.64 10.79
CA PRO A 27 8.27 -20.03 10.56
C PRO A 27 7.53 -20.59 9.35
N VAL A 28 8.21 -21.44 8.56
CA VAL A 28 7.58 -22.21 7.48
C VAL A 28 7.02 -23.51 8.07
N VAL A 29 5.69 -23.63 8.14
CA VAL A 29 5.00 -24.82 8.67
C VAL A 29 4.31 -25.58 7.54
N THR A 30 4.58 -26.89 7.45
CA THR A 30 3.94 -27.78 6.47
C THR A 30 2.65 -28.35 7.04
N THR A 31 1.58 -28.33 6.25
CA THR A 31 0.27 -28.85 6.67
C THR A 31 -0.40 -29.69 5.58
N VAL A 32 -1.27 -30.62 5.99
CA VAL A 32 -2.13 -31.40 5.09
C VAL A 32 -3.57 -31.25 5.55
N ALA A 33 -4.32 -30.37 4.89
CA ALA A 33 -5.68 -30.01 5.29
C ALA A 33 -6.64 -31.22 5.39
N GLN A 34 -6.51 -32.21 4.50
CA GLN A 34 -7.38 -33.39 4.49
C GLN A 34 -7.18 -34.30 5.71
N THR A 35 -5.97 -34.36 6.26
CA THR A 35 -5.64 -35.22 7.40
C THR A 35 -5.50 -34.43 8.71
N GLY A 36 -5.46 -33.10 8.64
CA GLY A 36 -5.22 -32.22 9.79
C GLY A 36 -3.76 -32.20 10.25
N GLN A 37 -2.83 -32.87 9.56
CA GLN A 37 -1.41 -32.86 9.91
C GLN A 37 -0.85 -31.43 9.83
N GLY A 38 -0.05 -31.03 10.82
CA GLY A 38 0.62 -29.72 10.84
C GLY A 38 -0.27 -28.55 11.31
N VAL A 39 -1.58 -28.77 11.48
CA VAL A 39 -2.53 -27.70 11.81
C VAL A 39 -2.31 -27.18 13.23
N GLN A 40 -1.96 -28.04 14.18
CA GLN A 40 -1.67 -27.61 15.55
C GLN A 40 -0.40 -26.76 15.58
N GLU A 41 0.65 -27.18 14.89
CA GLU A 41 1.92 -26.48 14.78
C GLU A 41 1.75 -25.11 14.09
N LEU A 42 0.87 -25.04 13.09
CA LEU A 42 0.47 -23.79 12.46
C LEU A 42 -0.23 -22.86 13.46
N TRP A 43 -1.18 -23.39 14.23
CA TRP A 43 -1.88 -22.61 15.24
C TRP A 43 -0.95 -22.06 16.31
N ASP A 44 0.00 -22.88 16.79
CA ASP A 44 1.00 -22.46 17.77
C ASP A 44 1.94 -21.39 17.18
N ALA A 45 2.26 -21.45 15.89
CA ALA A 45 3.01 -20.40 15.20
C ALA A 45 2.23 -19.07 15.12
N VAL A 46 0.92 -19.13 14.88
CA VAL A 46 0.05 -17.94 14.91
C VAL A 46 0.04 -17.32 16.30
N ARG A 47 -0.13 -18.13 17.35
CA ARG A 47 -0.13 -17.67 18.75
C ARG A 47 1.17 -16.98 19.15
N ARG A 48 2.33 -17.54 18.78
CA ARG A 48 3.63 -16.90 19.04
C ARG A 48 3.78 -15.56 18.31
N HIS A 49 3.19 -15.43 17.12
CA HIS A 49 3.18 -14.15 16.41
C HIS A 49 2.22 -13.14 17.09
N GLU A 50 1.06 -13.58 17.58
CA GLU A 50 0.18 -12.71 18.40
C GLU A 50 0.93 -12.19 19.63
N GLU A 51 1.64 -13.06 20.35
CA GLU A 51 2.48 -12.68 21.49
C GLU A 51 3.62 -11.73 21.09
N HIS A 52 4.26 -11.96 19.94
CA HIS A 52 5.26 -11.03 19.41
C HIS A 52 4.68 -9.64 19.14
N LEU A 53 3.43 -9.56 18.67
CA LEU A 53 2.75 -8.29 18.42
C LEU A 53 2.22 -7.65 19.71
N ASP A 54 2.27 -8.31 20.85
CA ASP A 54 1.90 -7.68 22.12
C ASP A 54 2.94 -6.61 22.50
N GLY A 55 2.48 -5.40 22.80
CA GLY A 55 3.33 -4.24 23.08
C GLY A 55 3.92 -3.55 21.84
N ASP A 56 5.19 -3.14 21.92
CA ASP A 56 5.80 -2.16 21.01
C ASP A 56 5.86 -2.62 19.55
N ALA A 57 6.04 -3.92 19.30
CA ALA A 57 6.08 -4.45 17.94
C ALA A 57 4.73 -4.32 17.24
N GLY A 58 3.61 -4.61 17.93
CA GLY A 58 2.26 -4.40 17.42
C GLY A 58 1.95 -2.92 17.21
N VAL A 59 2.36 -2.05 18.14
CA VAL A 59 2.23 -0.60 17.98
C VAL A 59 2.98 -0.12 16.74
N ALA A 60 4.20 -0.61 16.50
CA ALA A 60 4.98 -0.25 15.33
C ALA A 60 4.32 -0.74 14.02
N VAL A 61 3.75 -1.94 14.00
CA VAL A 61 2.98 -2.47 12.87
C VAL A 61 1.74 -1.62 12.60
N ALA A 62 0.95 -1.35 13.64
CA ALA A 62 -0.27 -0.54 13.55
C ALA A 62 0.04 0.88 13.08
N ARG A 63 1.11 1.51 13.58
CA ARG A 63 1.56 2.84 13.13
C ARG A 63 1.89 2.85 11.65
N ARG A 64 2.64 1.85 11.15
CA ARG A 64 2.97 1.73 9.72
C ARG A 64 1.71 1.53 8.87
N GLN A 65 0.73 0.77 9.37
CA GLN A 65 -0.54 0.58 8.68
C GLN A 65 -1.36 1.87 8.62
N ALA A 66 -1.53 2.54 9.76
CA ALA A 66 -2.24 3.82 9.84
C ALA A 66 -1.60 4.88 8.94
N GLU A 67 -0.26 4.95 8.87
CA GLU A 67 0.43 5.89 7.95
C GLU A 67 0.07 5.62 6.49
N ARG A 68 0.03 4.34 6.07
CA ARG A 68 -0.36 3.96 4.70
C ARG A 68 -1.82 4.32 4.43
N GLU A 69 -2.72 4.00 5.36
CA GLU A 69 -4.14 4.29 5.23
C GLU A 69 -4.41 5.78 5.15
N VAL A 70 -3.76 6.59 6.00
CA VAL A 70 -3.84 8.06 5.94
C VAL A 70 -3.33 8.57 4.60
N ARG A 71 -2.21 8.04 4.09
CA ARG A 71 -1.67 8.47 2.79
C ARG A 71 -2.64 8.16 1.65
N VAL A 72 -3.23 6.97 1.63
CA VAL A 72 -4.24 6.58 0.63
C VAL A 72 -5.46 7.49 0.72
N ALA A 73 -6.03 7.64 1.92
CA ALA A 73 -7.20 8.49 2.16
C ALA A 73 -6.94 9.96 1.78
N MET A 74 -5.74 10.47 2.06
CA MET A 74 -5.32 11.82 1.68
C MET A 74 -5.28 11.99 0.16
N MET A 75 -4.67 11.04 -0.57
CA MET A 75 -4.60 11.11 -2.04
C MET A 75 -5.98 11.06 -2.68
N GLU A 76 -6.87 10.18 -2.19
CA GLU A 76 -8.25 10.12 -2.67
C GLU A 76 -9.03 11.40 -2.35
N ALA A 77 -8.86 11.94 -1.14
CA ALA A 77 -9.51 13.19 -0.74
C ALA A 77 -9.03 14.36 -1.60
N LEU A 78 -7.74 14.41 -1.94
CA LEU A 78 -7.18 15.42 -2.83
C LEU A 78 -7.74 15.26 -4.26
N ALA A 79 -7.77 14.05 -4.82
CA ALA A 79 -8.33 13.79 -6.14
C ALA A 79 -9.79 14.27 -6.24
N ARG A 80 -10.64 13.91 -5.27
CA ARG A 80 -12.04 14.36 -5.21
C ARG A 80 -12.18 15.88 -5.14
N ARG A 81 -11.28 16.56 -4.42
CA ARG A 81 -11.28 18.04 -4.34
C ARG A 81 -10.88 18.68 -5.66
N ILE A 82 -9.94 18.09 -6.39
CA ILE A 82 -9.53 18.56 -7.72
C ILE A 82 -10.68 18.40 -8.71
N GLU A 83 -11.31 17.22 -8.76
CA GLU A 83 -12.48 16.94 -9.60
C GLU A 83 -13.66 17.88 -9.31
N ALA A 84 -13.86 18.28 -8.04
CA ALA A 84 -14.91 19.21 -7.66
C ALA A 84 -14.60 20.68 -8.02
N ARG A 85 -13.33 21.02 -8.25
CA ARG A 85 -12.88 22.41 -8.47
C ARG A 85 -12.60 22.72 -9.93
N VAL A 86 -12.13 21.74 -10.69
CA VAL A 86 -11.75 21.88 -12.09
C VAL A 86 -12.83 21.27 -12.95
N ASP A 87 -13.47 22.09 -13.78
CA ASP A 87 -14.49 21.62 -14.71
C ASP A 87 -13.89 21.14 -16.04
N GLN A 88 -14.70 20.41 -16.83
CA GLN A 88 -14.27 19.89 -18.13
C GLN A 88 -13.82 21.00 -19.10
N PRO A 89 -14.51 22.16 -19.21
CA PRO A 89 -14.05 23.28 -20.05
C PRO A 89 -12.65 23.79 -19.72
N GLN A 90 -12.28 23.91 -18.44
CA GLN A 90 -10.92 24.30 -18.04
C GLN A 90 -9.88 23.26 -18.48
N ILE A 91 -10.20 21.97 -18.37
CA ILE A 91 -9.33 20.89 -18.85
C ILE A 91 -9.18 20.96 -20.37
N ASP A 92 -10.28 21.15 -21.10
CA ASP A 92 -10.28 21.22 -22.58
C ASP A 92 -9.40 22.38 -23.07
N ALA A 93 -9.51 23.56 -22.46
CA ALA A 93 -8.67 24.71 -22.79
C ALA A 93 -7.17 24.43 -22.55
N ALA A 94 -6.83 23.78 -21.44
CA ALA A 94 -5.46 23.38 -21.14
C ALA A 94 -4.93 22.33 -22.14
N VAL A 95 -5.77 21.39 -22.58
CA VAL A 95 -5.44 20.40 -23.61
C VAL A 95 -5.17 21.10 -24.95
N ASP A 96 -5.98 22.09 -25.33
CA ASP A 96 -5.77 22.87 -26.55
C ASP A 96 -4.43 23.62 -26.53
N ASP A 97 -4.03 24.17 -25.37
CA ASP A 97 -2.72 24.80 -25.18
C ASP A 97 -1.56 23.81 -25.34
N ILE A 98 -1.70 22.58 -24.83
CA ILE A 98 -0.71 21.51 -24.98
C ILE A 98 -0.60 21.07 -26.45
N VAL A 99 -1.73 20.84 -27.12
CA VAL A 99 -1.77 20.44 -28.54
C VAL A 99 -1.12 21.52 -29.42
N ALA A 100 -1.36 22.78 -29.10
CA ALA A 100 -0.72 23.92 -29.75
C ALA A 100 0.75 24.12 -29.37
N ARG A 101 1.32 23.27 -28.50
CA ARG A 101 2.70 23.36 -27.97
C ARG A 101 3.00 24.69 -27.26
N ARG A 102 2.00 25.31 -26.64
CA ARG A 102 2.16 26.54 -25.85
C ARG A 102 2.67 26.25 -24.44
N ILE A 103 2.18 25.16 -23.84
CA ILE A 103 2.57 24.69 -22.50
C ILE A 103 2.75 23.17 -22.51
N ASP A 104 3.44 22.64 -21.51
CA ASP A 104 3.52 21.20 -21.27
C ASP A 104 2.49 20.75 -20.21
N PRO A 105 2.21 19.44 -20.08
CA PRO A 105 1.22 18.92 -19.14
C PRO A 105 1.44 19.29 -17.67
N TRP A 106 2.69 19.46 -17.22
CA TRP A 106 2.97 19.87 -15.84
C TRP A 106 2.61 21.33 -15.60
N THR A 107 3.02 22.22 -16.52
CA THR A 107 2.63 23.64 -16.48
C THR A 107 1.11 23.80 -16.49
N ALA A 108 0.40 23.02 -17.33
CA ALA A 108 -1.06 23.00 -17.36
C ALA A 108 -1.67 22.57 -16.01
N ALA A 109 -1.20 21.46 -15.44
CA ALA A 109 -1.68 20.96 -14.16
C ALA A 109 -1.44 21.95 -13.02
N GLU A 110 -0.25 22.56 -12.94
CA GLU A 110 0.05 23.59 -11.95
C GLU A 110 -0.88 24.79 -12.09
N GLY A 111 -1.15 25.24 -13.32
CA GLY A 111 -2.11 26.32 -13.60
C GLY A 111 -3.53 26.00 -13.13
N LEU A 112 -4.02 24.79 -13.43
CA LEU A 112 -5.34 24.32 -12.98
C LEU A 112 -5.44 24.15 -11.46
N LEU A 113 -4.32 23.97 -10.77
CA LEU A 113 -4.23 23.83 -9.32
C LEU A 113 -4.03 25.14 -8.57
N GLN A 114 -3.71 26.25 -9.26
CA GLN A 114 -3.63 27.56 -8.61
C GLN A 114 -4.99 27.98 -8.05
N PRO A 115 -5.07 28.58 -6.85
CA PRO A 115 -6.26 29.28 -6.40
C PRO A 115 -6.68 30.27 -7.49
N THR A 116 -7.89 30.15 -8.02
CA THR A 116 -8.45 31.26 -8.78
C THR A 116 -8.67 32.37 -7.77
N ASP A 117 -7.87 33.44 -7.86
CA ASP A 117 -8.22 34.73 -7.27
C ASP A 117 -9.48 35.25 -7.98
N GLN A 118 -10.62 34.64 -7.65
CA GLN A 118 -11.92 35.24 -7.82
C GLN A 118 -12.35 35.70 -6.44
N GLY A 119 -11.88 36.90 -6.09
CA GLY A 119 -12.67 37.78 -5.28
C GLY A 119 -13.90 38.20 -6.07
N ASP A 120 -15.06 37.80 -5.56
CA ASP A 120 -16.32 38.54 -5.56
C ASP A 120 -17.01 38.04 -4.27
N GLY A 121 -17.25 38.83 -3.24
CA GLY A 121 -17.91 40.13 -3.32
C GLY A 121 -19.37 39.97 -2.90
N ALA A 122 -19.63 39.60 -1.63
CA ALA A 122 -20.84 39.90 -0.85
C ALA A 122 -20.61 39.54 0.63
#